data_AF-A0A914DEW4-F1
#
_entry.id   AF-A0A914DEW4-F1
#
_cell.length_a   1.000
_cell.length_b   1.000
_cell.length_c   1.000
_cell.angle_alpha   90.00
_cell.angle_beta   90.00
_cell.angle_gamma   90.00
#
_symmetry.space_group_name_H-M   'P 1'
#
loop_
_entity.id
_entity.type
_entity.pdbx_description
1 polymer ?
#
loop_
_entity_poly.entity_id
_entity_poly.type
_entity_poly.pdbx_seq_one_letter_code
_entity_poly.pdbx_strand_id
1 'polypeptide(L)'
;MLRVQLKISQYRKARGELMWLLLNFISYAVTEKIPINENDITDIFNILYPDEPVWAGCSTDTVGMVRFFAPAAIWSNLARQTKSGEEPPKPPEKLARFSTMLELEKKQYLSEEFLAVVANAHPSDPENPKMPNRHVQQALLKKIEASTEDPSHQWLLPHGHKTDSHVIALDMTLYDYVVTGNRF
;
A
#
# COMPACT_ATOMS: atom_id res chain seq x y z
N MET A 1 -16.73 17.70 -10.16
CA MET A 1 -16.75 17.32 -11.59
C MET A 1 -16.64 15.80 -11.80
N LEU A 2 -15.67 15.10 -11.21
CA LEU A 2 -15.50 13.63 -11.35
C LEU A 2 -16.74 12.81 -10.92
N ARG A 3 -17.33 13.12 -9.76
CA ARG A 3 -18.53 12.44 -9.24
C ARG A 3 -19.71 12.43 -10.22
N VAL A 4 -19.94 13.55 -10.91
CA VAL A 4 -21.03 13.69 -11.89
C VAL A 4 -20.75 12.80 -13.11
N GLN A 5 -19.51 12.81 -13.60
CA GLN A 5 -19.09 11.97 -14.72
C GLN A 5 -19.18 10.47 -14.40
N LEU A 6 -18.79 10.06 -13.18
CA LEU A 6 -18.89 8.66 -12.74
C LEU A 6 -20.34 8.18 -12.56
N LYS A 7 -21.29 9.07 -12.28
CA LYS A 7 -22.72 8.71 -12.23
C LYS A 7 -23.33 8.53 -13.62
N ILE A 8 -22.83 9.29 -14.59
CA ILE A 8 -23.30 9.25 -15.98
C ILE A 8 -22.66 8.08 -16.73
N SER A 9 -21.38 7.81 -16.49
CA SER A 9 -20.65 6.71 -17.11
C SER A 9 -20.92 5.39 -16.37
N GLN A 10 -21.39 4.37 -17.10
CA GLN A 10 -21.56 3.01 -16.56
C GLN A 10 -20.25 2.20 -16.56
N TYR A 11 -19.14 2.77 -17.05
CA TYR A 11 -17.87 2.06 -17.15
C TYR A 11 -17.16 1.97 -15.80
N ARG A 12 -17.12 0.76 -15.22
CA ARG A 12 -16.51 0.48 -13.91
C ARG A 12 -15.28 -0.43 -13.98
N LYS A 13 -14.81 -0.76 -15.18
CA LYS A 13 -13.71 -1.73 -15.37
C LYS A 13 -12.39 -1.24 -14.74
N ALA A 14 -12.12 0.07 -14.82
CA ALA A 14 -10.89 0.68 -14.31
C ALA A 14 -11.00 1.21 -12.87
N ARG A 15 -11.90 0.63 -12.06
CA ARG A 15 -12.17 1.10 -10.69
C ARG A 15 -10.95 0.96 -9.76
N GLY A 16 -10.14 -0.10 -9.94
CA GLY A 16 -8.95 -0.33 -9.14
C GLY A 16 -7.86 0.72 -9.41
N GLU A 17 -7.67 1.08 -10.68
CA GLU A 17 -6.75 2.13 -11.11
C GLU A 17 -7.17 3.49 -10.56
N LEU A 18 -8.46 3.81 -10.62
CA LEU A 18 -8.97 5.07 -10.09
C LEU A 18 -8.78 5.15 -8.57
N MET A 19 -9.05 4.06 -7.84
CA MET A 19 -8.83 4.01 -6.39
C MET A 19 -7.34 4.05 -6.03
N TRP A 20 -6.48 3.44 -6.84
CA TRP A 20 -5.03 3.57 -6.69
C TRP A 20 -4.56 5.02 -6.86
N LEU A 21 -5.05 5.74 -7.86
CA LEU A 21 -4.73 7.16 -8.05
C LEU A 21 -5.24 8.02 -6.90
N LEU A 22 -6.45 7.73 -6.40
CA LEU A 22 -7.00 8.41 -5.22
C LEU A 22 -6.17 8.14 -3.98
N LEU A 23 -5.69 6.91 -3.78
CA LEU A 23 -4.81 6.56 -2.69
C LEU A 23 -3.52 7.39 -2.70
N ASN A 24 -2.87 7.53 -3.86
CA ASN A 24 -1.68 8.37 -4.00
C ASN A 24 -1.94 9.82 -3.55
N PHE A 25 -3.06 10.40 -4.00
CA PHE A 25 -3.46 11.75 -3.60
C PHE A 25 -3.75 11.84 -2.09
N ILE A 26 -4.48 10.88 -1.55
CA ILE A 26 -4.89 10.86 -0.12
C ILE A 26 -3.68 10.67 0.77
N SER A 27 -2.79 9.74 0.47
CA SER A 27 -1.55 9.53 1.23
C SER A 27 -0.70 10.80 1.27
N TYR A 28 -0.57 11.52 0.15
CA TYR A 28 0.10 12.82 0.12
C TYR A 28 -0.63 13.87 0.95
N ALA A 29 -1.94 14.01 0.79
CA ALA A 29 -2.75 14.97 1.53
C ALA A 29 -2.73 14.69 3.05
N VAL A 30 -2.66 13.43 3.47
CA VAL A 30 -2.47 13.01 4.86
C VAL A 30 -1.13 13.48 5.40
N THR A 31 -0.04 13.28 4.66
CA THR A 31 1.31 13.75 5.04
C THR A 31 1.34 15.29 5.16
N GLU A 32 0.78 15.99 4.19
CA GLU A 32 0.76 17.46 4.15
C GLU A 32 -0.35 18.09 5.00
N LYS A 33 -1.14 17.28 5.72
CA LYS A 33 -2.28 17.72 6.55
C LYS A 33 -3.32 18.56 5.77
N ILE A 34 -3.47 18.27 4.49
CA ILE A 34 -4.51 18.87 3.65
C ILE A 34 -5.86 18.26 4.07
N PRO A 35 -6.89 19.07 4.34
CA PRO A 35 -8.20 18.56 4.75
C PRO A 35 -8.84 17.76 3.62
N ILE A 36 -9.37 16.59 3.96
CA ILE A 36 -10.02 15.66 3.02
C ILE A 36 -11.47 15.47 3.45
N ASN A 37 -12.39 15.55 2.48
CA ASN A 37 -13.80 15.25 2.74
C ASN A 37 -14.05 13.74 2.54
N GLU A 38 -14.18 13.02 3.65
CA GLU A 38 -14.40 11.57 3.69
C GLU A 38 -15.72 11.16 3.02
N ASN A 39 -16.73 12.04 3.03
CA ASN A 39 -18.02 11.79 2.39
C ASN A 39 -17.88 11.73 0.87
N ASP A 40 -17.01 12.57 0.27
CA ASP A 40 -16.77 12.55 -1.17
C ASP A 40 -16.09 11.25 -1.60
N ILE A 41 -15.17 10.74 -0.78
CA ILE A 41 -14.48 9.47 -1.03
C ILE A 41 -15.45 8.29 -0.90
N THR A 42 -16.28 8.31 0.14
CA THR A 42 -17.32 7.29 0.37
C THR A 42 -18.32 7.25 -0.78
N ASP A 43 -18.74 8.41 -1.28
CA ASP A 43 -19.62 8.51 -2.44
C ASP A 43 -18.98 7.93 -3.70
N ILE A 44 -17.70 8.25 -3.96
CA ILE A 44 -16.97 7.68 -5.09
C ILE A 44 -16.87 6.16 -4.96
N PHE A 45 -16.55 5.65 -3.78
CA PHE A 45 -16.50 4.20 -3.52
C PHE A 45 -17.84 3.53 -3.79
N ASN A 46 -18.95 4.07 -3.28
CA ASN A 46 -20.27 3.50 -3.49
C ASN A 46 -20.71 3.52 -4.97
N ILE A 47 -20.29 4.52 -5.74
CA ILE A 47 -20.54 4.58 -7.19
C ILE A 47 -19.75 3.49 -7.95
N LEU A 48 -18.50 3.23 -7.55
CA LEU A 48 -17.59 2.28 -8.21
C LEU A 48 -17.82 0.83 -7.77
N TYR A 49 -18.28 0.63 -6.54
CA TYR A 49 -18.51 -0.66 -5.89
C TYR A 49 -19.97 -0.76 -5.40
N PRO A 50 -20.94 -0.83 -6.34
CA PRO A 50 -22.38 -0.92 -6.02
C PRO A 50 -22.74 -2.23 -5.31
N ASP A 51 -22.04 -3.32 -5.60
CA ASP A 51 -22.28 -4.67 -5.08
C ASP A 51 -21.27 -5.03 -3.99
N GLU A 52 -21.39 -6.19 -3.35
CA GLU A 52 -20.31 -6.72 -2.49
C GLU A 52 -19.03 -6.86 -3.33
N PRO A 53 -17.86 -6.49 -2.79
CA PRO A 53 -16.60 -6.71 -3.46
C PRO A 53 -16.35 -8.22 -3.55
N VAL A 54 -16.77 -8.80 -4.68
CA VAL A 54 -16.44 -10.18 -5.03
C VAL A 54 -14.92 -10.26 -5.16
N TRP A 55 -14.32 -11.32 -4.61
CA TRP A 55 -12.90 -11.70 -4.80
C TRP A 55 -12.48 -11.86 -6.28
N ALA A 56 -13.41 -11.64 -7.22
CA ALA A 56 -13.17 -11.61 -8.66
C ALA A 56 -12.23 -10.45 -9.01
N GLY A 57 -10.93 -10.73 -8.95
CA GLY A 57 -9.87 -9.78 -9.28
C GLY A 57 -8.71 -9.71 -8.30
N CYS A 58 -8.69 -10.51 -7.22
CA CYS A 58 -7.46 -10.69 -6.44
C CYS A 58 -6.43 -11.39 -7.33
N SER A 59 -5.42 -10.64 -7.76
CA SER A 59 -4.34 -11.18 -8.56
C SER A 59 -3.22 -11.69 -7.67
N THR A 60 -2.39 -12.58 -8.21
CA THR A 60 -1.13 -12.99 -7.58
C THR A 60 0.03 -12.07 -7.93
N ASP A 61 -0.21 -11.02 -8.73
CA ASP A 61 0.80 -10.00 -9.04
C ASP A 61 0.63 -8.74 -8.17
N THR A 62 1.74 -8.05 -7.90
CA THR A 62 1.81 -6.84 -7.07
C THR A 62 0.85 -5.75 -7.55
N VAL A 63 0.69 -5.57 -8.85
CA VAL A 63 -0.15 -4.51 -9.43
C VAL A 63 -1.62 -4.76 -9.12
N GLY A 64 -2.09 -5.98 -9.38
CA GLY A 64 -3.44 -6.39 -9.08
C GLY A 64 -3.75 -6.33 -7.59
N MET A 65 -2.84 -6.80 -6.75
CA MET A 65 -2.95 -6.72 -5.28
C MET A 65 -3.09 -5.28 -4.79
N VAL A 66 -2.19 -4.39 -5.20
CA VAL A 66 -2.22 -2.98 -4.76
C VAL A 66 -3.49 -2.27 -5.20
N ARG A 67 -3.93 -2.47 -6.45
CA ARG A 67 -5.20 -1.89 -6.95
C ARG A 67 -6.43 -2.44 -6.25
N PHE A 68 -6.40 -3.73 -5.89
CA PHE A 68 -7.49 -4.38 -5.18
C PHE A 68 -7.63 -3.88 -3.74
N PHE A 69 -6.51 -3.72 -3.03
CA PHE A 69 -6.50 -3.22 -1.65
C PHE A 69 -6.49 -1.70 -1.52
N ALA A 70 -6.34 -0.96 -2.62
CA ALA A 70 -6.31 0.51 -2.60
C ALA A 70 -7.47 1.15 -1.83
N PRO A 71 -8.74 0.71 -1.98
CA PRO A 71 -9.83 1.22 -1.15
C PRO A 71 -9.58 0.99 0.33
N ALA A 72 -9.19 -0.20 0.79
CA ALA A 72 -8.96 -0.43 2.21
C ALA A 72 -7.79 0.42 2.74
N ALA A 73 -6.71 0.56 1.97
CA ALA A 73 -5.57 1.40 2.30
C ALA A 73 -5.90 2.90 2.39
N ILE A 74 -6.87 3.39 1.59
CA ILE A 74 -7.35 4.78 1.69
C ILE A 74 -7.88 5.05 3.10
N TRP A 75 -8.73 4.17 3.62
CA TRP A 75 -9.32 4.35 4.94
C TRP A 75 -8.29 4.21 6.06
N SER A 76 -7.30 3.32 5.91
CA SER A 76 -6.15 3.28 6.82
C SER A 76 -5.39 4.61 6.86
N ASN A 77 -5.26 5.29 5.72
CA ASN A 77 -4.63 6.62 5.65
C ASN A 77 -5.51 7.72 6.25
N LEU A 78 -6.82 7.71 5.99
CA LEU A 78 -7.75 8.68 6.58
C LEU A 78 -7.82 8.55 8.10
N ALA A 79 -7.84 7.32 8.63
CA ALA A 79 -7.83 7.05 10.06
C ALA A 79 -6.62 7.69 10.77
N ARG A 80 -5.49 7.86 10.08
CA ARG A 80 -4.27 8.52 10.61
C ARG A 80 -4.38 10.04 10.72
N GLN A 81 -5.28 10.68 9.95
CA GLN A 81 -5.53 12.13 10.06
C GLN A 81 -6.34 12.47 11.32
N THR A 82 -7.07 11.49 11.87
CA THR A 82 -7.88 11.65 13.08
C THR A 82 -7.02 12.08 14.27
N LYS A 83 -7.43 13.15 14.95
CA LYS A 83 -6.73 13.60 16.16
C LYS A 83 -7.00 12.63 17.31
N SER A 84 -6.07 12.56 18.26
CA SER A 84 -6.24 11.78 19.49
C SER A 84 -7.52 12.22 20.22
N GLY A 85 -8.52 11.33 20.27
CA GLY A 85 -9.82 11.57 20.93
C GLY A 85 -11.00 11.77 19.99
N GLU A 86 -10.78 11.87 18.68
CA GLU A 86 -11.84 11.82 17.65
C GLU A 86 -12.01 10.37 17.17
N GLU A 87 -13.25 9.97 16.83
CA GLU A 87 -13.51 8.65 16.27
C GLU A 87 -13.04 8.62 14.81
N PRO A 88 -12.20 7.66 14.40
CA PRO A 88 -11.68 7.62 13.04
C PRO A 88 -12.81 7.35 12.03
N PRO A 89 -12.66 7.80 10.77
CA PRO A 89 -13.59 7.49 9.70
C PRO A 89 -13.87 6.00 9.63
N LYS A 90 -15.13 5.64 9.83
CA LYS A 90 -15.54 4.24 9.72
C LYS A 90 -15.53 3.83 8.24
N PRO A 91 -14.80 2.76 7.87
CA PRO A 91 -14.86 2.25 6.51
C PRO A 91 -16.26 1.74 6.17
N PRO A 92 -16.69 1.86 4.90
CA PRO A 92 -17.87 1.16 4.40
C PRO A 92 -17.84 -0.31 4.81
N GLU A 93 -18.97 -0.88 5.22
CA GLU A 93 -19.03 -2.28 5.72
C GLU A 93 -18.45 -3.28 4.72
N LYS A 94 -18.61 -2.98 3.42
CA LYS A 94 -18.03 -3.74 2.30
C LYS A 94 -16.51 -3.90 2.39
N LEU A 95 -15.81 -2.97 3.05
CA LEU A 95 -14.36 -2.98 3.23
C LEU A 95 -13.90 -3.63 4.53
N ALA A 96 -14.81 -3.95 5.45
CA ALA A 96 -14.46 -4.41 6.80
C ALA A 96 -13.52 -5.62 6.78
N ARG A 97 -13.77 -6.59 5.89
CA ARG A 97 -12.90 -7.77 5.76
C ARG A 97 -11.49 -7.42 5.29
N PHE A 98 -11.34 -6.50 4.34
CA PHE A 98 -10.04 -6.08 3.83
C PHE A 98 -9.26 -5.25 4.85
N SER A 99 -9.95 -4.35 5.57
CA SER A 99 -9.35 -3.61 6.67
C SER A 99 -8.83 -4.54 7.75
N THR A 100 -9.60 -5.55 8.16
CA THR A 100 -9.15 -6.57 9.12
C THR A 100 -7.94 -7.35 8.60
N MET A 101 -7.91 -7.71 7.31
CA MET A 101 -6.77 -8.42 6.72
C MET A 101 -5.49 -7.57 6.74
N LEU A 102 -5.55 -6.29 6.36
CA LEU A 102 -4.41 -5.37 6.44
C LEU A 102 -3.85 -5.26 7.87
N GLU A 103 -4.74 -5.19 8.86
CA GLU A 103 -4.39 -5.09 10.26
C GLU A 103 -3.74 -6.37 10.83
N LEU A 104 -4.07 -7.54 10.29
CA LEU A 104 -3.45 -8.81 10.66
C LEU A 104 -2.08 -8.98 10.00
N GLU A 105 -2.00 -8.67 8.70
CA GLU A 105 -0.80 -8.87 7.88
C GLU A 105 0.32 -7.89 8.20
N LYS A 106 0.01 -6.69 8.73
CA LYS A 106 1.04 -5.72 9.15
C LYS A 106 2.04 -6.26 10.19
N LYS A 107 1.72 -7.38 10.86
CA LYS A 107 2.53 -8.03 11.90
C LYS A 107 3.16 -9.36 11.48
N GLN A 108 2.86 -9.86 10.27
CA GLN A 108 3.30 -11.17 9.80
C GLN A 108 4.34 -11.06 8.67
N TYR A 109 4.90 -12.21 8.27
CA TYR A 109 5.83 -12.29 7.15
C TYR A 109 5.08 -11.96 5.86
N LEU A 110 5.44 -10.84 5.24
CA LEU A 110 4.75 -10.33 4.05
C LEU A 110 5.25 -11.07 2.81
N SER A 111 4.33 -11.57 1.99
CA SER A 111 4.67 -11.94 0.61
C SER A 111 5.15 -10.69 -0.14
N GLU A 112 5.91 -10.88 -1.21
CA GLU A 112 6.52 -9.77 -1.95
C GLU A 112 5.46 -8.80 -2.50
N GLU A 113 4.34 -9.35 -2.93
CA GLU A 113 3.22 -8.65 -3.55
C GLU A 113 2.39 -7.91 -2.50
N PHE A 114 2.29 -8.49 -1.29
CA PHE A 114 1.57 -7.90 -0.17
C PHE A 114 2.39 -6.83 0.56
N LEU A 115 3.72 -6.84 0.40
CA LEU A 115 4.62 -5.84 0.96
C LEU A 115 4.26 -4.42 0.48
N ALA A 116 3.98 -4.25 -0.81
CA ALA A 116 3.52 -2.97 -1.36
C ALA A 116 2.19 -2.53 -0.78
N VAL A 117 1.25 -3.48 -0.63
CA VAL A 117 -0.07 -3.22 -0.05
C VAL A 117 0.05 -2.68 1.37
N VAL A 118 0.86 -3.34 2.21
CA VAL A 118 1.09 -2.93 3.60
C VAL A 118 1.87 -1.61 3.68
N ALA A 119 2.86 -1.40 2.81
CA ALA A 119 3.56 -0.13 2.72
C ALA A 119 2.60 1.04 2.41
N ASN A 120 1.61 0.82 1.55
CA ASN A 120 0.64 1.84 1.18
C ASN A 120 -0.42 2.11 2.25
N ALA A 121 -0.88 1.06 2.94
CA ALA A 121 -1.86 1.19 4.02
C ALA A 121 -1.23 1.76 5.30
N HIS A 122 0.01 1.39 5.57
CA HIS A 122 0.76 1.76 6.77
C HIS A 122 2.15 2.31 6.38
N PRO A 123 2.21 3.53 5.83
CA PRO A 123 3.47 4.10 5.36
C PRO A 123 4.40 4.53 6.49
N SER A 124 3.85 4.81 7.68
CA SER A 124 4.61 5.19 8.87
C SER A 124 4.56 4.12 9.95
N ASP A 125 5.59 4.11 10.80
CA ASP A 125 5.62 3.23 11.96
C ASP A 125 4.56 3.61 13.01
N PRO A 126 3.84 2.64 13.61
CA PRO A 126 2.84 2.90 14.65
C PRO A 126 3.42 3.57 15.90
N GLU A 127 4.68 3.28 16.25
CA GLU A 127 5.36 3.84 17.42
C GLU A 127 6.09 5.15 17.09
N ASN A 128 6.53 5.30 15.83
CA ASN A 128 7.16 6.53 15.35
C ASN A 128 6.62 6.98 13.98
N PRO A 129 5.63 7.89 13.94
CA PRO A 129 5.01 8.37 12.71
C PRO A 129 5.98 9.01 11.69
N LYS A 130 7.18 9.42 12.14
CA LYS A 130 8.22 10.02 11.29
C LYS A 130 9.09 8.98 10.58
N MET A 131 9.05 7.73 11.01
CA MET A 131 9.81 6.64 10.40
C MET A 131 8.90 5.82 9.48
N PRO A 132 9.45 5.24 8.39
CA PRO A 132 8.73 4.25 7.60
C PRO A 132 8.40 3.04 8.46
N ASN A 133 7.34 2.32 8.11
CA ASN A 133 6.94 1.13 8.83
C ASN A 133 8.10 0.13 8.95
N ARG A 134 8.52 -0.16 10.19
CA ARG A 134 9.70 -0.97 10.47
C ARG A 134 9.61 -2.38 9.90
N HIS A 135 8.42 -2.97 9.85
CA HIS A 135 8.23 -4.33 9.31
C HIS A 135 8.43 -4.35 7.80
N VAL A 136 7.91 -3.33 7.11
CA VAL A 136 8.12 -3.14 5.66
C VAL A 136 9.61 -2.88 5.39
N GLN A 137 10.24 -2.01 6.17
CA GLN A 137 11.66 -1.70 6.03
C GLN A 137 12.54 -2.93 6.25
N GLN A 138 12.28 -3.73 7.28
CA GLN A 138 13.02 -4.96 7.56
C GLN A 138 12.85 -6.00 6.45
N ALA A 139 11.64 -6.15 5.92
CA ALA A 139 11.39 -7.05 4.80
C ALA A 139 12.13 -6.61 3.52
N LEU A 140 12.17 -5.30 3.23
CA LEU A 140 12.93 -4.74 2.10
C LEU A 140 14.44 -4.93 2.31
N LEU A 141 14.96 -4.63 3.50
CA LEU A 141 16.40 -4.79 3.80
C LEU A 141 16.83 -6.24 3.68
N LYS A 142 16.03 -7.18 4.20
CA LYS A 142 16.29 -8.62 4.07
C LYS A 142 16.31 -9.10 2.61
N LYS A 143 15.59 -8.43 1.70
CA LYS A 143 15.65 -8.73 0.27
C LYS A 143 16.89 -8.16 -0.41
N ILE A 144 17.24 -6.93 -0.06
CA ILE A 144 18.41 -6.23 -0.61
C ILE A 144 19.69 -6.96 -0.18
N GLU A 145 19.75 -7.34 1.10
CA GLU A 145 20.83 -8.12 1.70
C GLU A 145 20.56 -9.60 1.43
N ALA A 146 21.04 -10.13 0.30
CA ALA A 146 20.91 -11.56 0.02
C ALA A 146 21.48 -12.38 1.20
N SER A 147 20.70 -13.35 1.68
CA SER A 147 21.08 -14.21 2.80
C SER A 147 22.45 -14.83 2.55
N THR A 148 23.43 -14.50 3.39
CA THR A 148 24.73 -15.17 3.49
C THR A 148 24.55 -16.57 4.11
N GLU A 149 23.73 -17.41 3.49
CA GLU A 149 23.51 -18.78 3.95
C GLU A 149 24.54 -19.75 3.35
N ASP A 150 25.22 -19.38 2.27
CA ASP A 150 26.21 -20.25 1.62
C ASP A 150 27.62 -19.60 1.57
N PRO A 151 28.51 -19.93 2.53
CA PRO A 151 29.89 -19.43 2.54
C PRO A 151 30.74 -19.90 1.35
N SER A 152 30.21 -20.81 0.50
CA SER A 152 30.85 -21.24 -0.74
C SER A 152 30.63 -20.28 -1.92
N HIS A 153 29.61 -19.42 -1.86
CA HIS A 153 29.30 -18.42 -2.90
C HIS A 153 29.92 -17.05 -2.56
N GLN A 154 31.26 -16.99 -2.54
CA GLN A 154 31.97 -15.70 -2.55
C GLN A 154 31.79 -15.05 -3.91
N TRP A 155 31.01 -13.96 -3.97
CA TRP A 155 30.87 -13.18 -5.18
C TRP A 155 32.17 -12.43 -5.48
N LEU A 156 32.64 -12.55 -6.72
CA LEU A 156 33.84 -11.87 -7.21
C LEU A 156 33.42 -10.62 -7.99
N LEU A 157 33.90 -9.47 -7.54
CA LEU A 157 33.86 -8.22 -8.29
C LEU A 157 34.83 -8.28 -9.48
N PRO A 158 34.68 -7.37 -10.47
CA PRO A 158 35.67 -7.20 -11.52
C PRO A 158 37.10 -7.10 -10.94
N HIS A 159 38.06 -7.71 -11.63
CA HIS A 159 39.47 -7.81 -11.21
C HIS A 159 39.74 -8.70 -9.96
N GLY A 160 38.79 -9.55 -9.57
CA GLY A 160 39.04 -10.60 -8.56
C GLY A 160 38.96 -10.11 -7.12
N HIS A 161 38.41 -8.93 -6.88
CA HIS A 161 38.10 -8.47 -5.53
C HIS A 161 36.93 -9.27 -4.96
N LYS A 162 37.05 -9.71 -3.70
CA LYS A 162 36.00 -10.45 -3.00
C LYS A 162 35.04 -9.47 -2.32
N THR A 163 33.75 -9.79 -2.32
CA THR A 163 32.76 -9.08 -1.50
C THR A 163 32.14 -10.06 -0.50
N ASP A 164 31.91 -9.56 0.71
CA ASP A 164 31.31 -10.33 1.81
C ASP A 164 29.78 -10.46 1.65
N SER A 165 29.18 -9.61 0.82
CA SER A 165 27.75 -9.60 0.53
C SER A 165 27.47 -9.29 -0.93
N HIS A 166 26.31 -9.77 -1.41
CA HIS A 166 25.76 -9.41 -2.71
C HIS A 166 24.45 -8.66 -2.50
N VAL A 167 24.35 -7.48 -3.10
CA VAL A 167 23.14 -6.67 -3.04
C VAL A 167 22.25 -7.02 -4.22
N ILE A 168 21.00 -7.42 -3.94
CA ILE A 168 20.00 -7.65 -4.98
C ILE A 168 19.20 -6.36 -5.16
N ALA A 169 19.09 -5.90 -6.41
CA ALA A 169 18.21 -4.78 -6.74
C ALA A 169 16.74 -5.20 -6.54
N LEU A 170 15.94 -4.33 -5.94
CA LEU A 170 14.50 -4.54 -5.83
C LEU A 170 13.83 -4.39 -7.22
N ASP A 171 12.78 -5.17 -7.44
CA ASP A 171 11.98 -5.10 -8.67
C ASP A 171 11.37 -3.69 -8.83
N MET A 172 11.50 -3.12 -10.03
CA MET A 172 10.88 -1.83 -10.40
C MET A 172 9.36 -1.85 -10.19
N THR A 173 8.71 -2.99 -10.40
CA THR A 173 7.28 -3.16 -10.16
C THR A 173 6.91 -2.92 -8.70
N LEU A 174 7.79 -3.30 -7.76
CA LEU A 174 7.58 -3.03 -6.35
C LEU A 174 7.69 -1.53 -6.06
N TYR A 175 8.68 -0.85 -6.65
CA TYR A 175 8.85 0.59 -6.49
C TYR A 175 7.70 1.41 -7.05
N ASP A 176 7.23 1.08 -8.26
CA ASP A 176 6.15 1.81 -8.95
C ASP A 176 4.82 1.78 -8.17
N TYR A 177 4.64 0.79 -7.31
CA TYR A 177 3.40 0.54 -6.57
C TYR A 177 3.51 0.79 -5.07
N VAL A 178 4.60 1.40 -4.59
CA VAL A 178 4.69 1.93 -3.23
C VAL A 178 4.47 3.44 -3.27
N VAL A 179 3.38 3.91 -2.66
CA VAL A 179 3.09 5.33 -2.43
C VAL A 179 4.01 5.84 -1.34
N THR A 180 5.20 6.30 -1.71
CA THR A 180 6.14 6.92 -0.78
C THR A 180 5.67 8.34 -0.43
N GLY A 181 4.73 8.44 0.52
CA GLY A 181 4.37 9.71 1.15
C GLY A 181 5.53 10.28 1.99
N ASN A 182 6.45 9.42 2.43
CA ASN A 182 7.73 9.79 3.02
C ASN A 182 8.83 9.23 2.12
N ARG A 183 9.69 10.12 1.61
CA ARG A 183 10.86 9.75 0.80
C ARG A 183 11.76 8.83 1.64
N PHE A 184 12.15 7.69 1.08
CA PHE A 184 13.23 6.85 1.60
C PHE A 184 14.53 7.65 1.69
#